data_AF-A0A351Y844-F1
#
_entry.id   AF-A0A351Y844-F1
#
_cell.length_a   1.000
_cell.length_b   1.000
_cell.length_c   1.000
_cell.angle_alpha   90.00
_cell.angle_beta   90.00
_cell.angle_gamma   90.00
#
_symmetry.space_group_name_H-M   'P 1'
#
loop_
_entity.id
_entity.type
_entity.pdbx_description
1 polymer ?
#
loop_
_entity_poly.entity_id
_entity_poly.type
_entity_poly.pdbx_seq_one_letter_code
_entity_poly.pdbx_strand_id
1 'polypeptide(L)'
;MVENAVAFLERSFLAPLLVNEEVTDISFNGGEIFFVSNKIGRQKSSIRVSAETVTSFLRQIANLTDKSINLANPILDVSFGRYRLNGVNSSIGRFKEGKAPSFSLRLASKVCKIEKDMQFLDEDGRDILKTALTRHRSIVIGGQTGTGKTELQKWLLLSLPMNTRVIVLDNVEELDLIHNERIDMTTWLSGDGAGRLPLNVLIRNALRHNPDYLLVAEARGEEMLDALSSAGSGHPLITTIHADSLESMPHRLARMALMAGAQI
;
A
#
# COMPACT_ATOMS: atom_id res chain seq x y z
N MET A 1 -17.38 -5.55 10.83
CA MET A 1 -17.40 -6.16 9.48
C MET A 1 -15.99 -6.45 8.97
N VAL A 2 -15.09 -5.46 8.95
CA VAL A 2 -13.65 -5.67 8.66
C VAL A 2 -13.02 -6.77 9.53
N GLU A 3 -13.28 -6.77 10.83
CA GLU A 3 -12.82 -7.83 11.75
C GLU A 3 -13.34 -9.23 11.38
N ASN A 4 -14.55 -9.32 10.82
CA ASN A 4 -15.12 -10.59 10.37
C ASN A 4 -14.42 -11.09 9.10
N ALA A 5 -14.04 -10.19 8.19
CA ALA A 5 -13.25 -10.53 6.99
C ALA A 5 -11.85 -11.03 7.37
N VAL A 6 -11.19 -10.35 8.31
CA VAL A 6 -9.90 -10.76 8.87
C VAL A 6 -10.01 -12.15 9.51
N ALA A 7 -10.96 -12.35 10.43
CA ALA A 7 -11.14 -13.62 11.11
C ALA A 7 -11.51 -14.77 10.14
N PHE A 8 -12.31 -14.49 9.11
CA PHE A 8 -12.64 -15.48 8.09
C PHE A 8 -11.41 -15.88 7.26
N LEU A 9 -10.60 -14.90 6.82
CA LEU A 9 -9.36 -15.16 6.09
C LEU A 9 -8.37 -15.97 6.93
N GLU A 10 -8.17 -15.59 8.19
CA GLU A 10 -7.22 -16.23 9.11
C GLU A 10 -7.63 -17.65 9.53
N ARG A 11 -8.90 -18.02 9.35
CA ARG A 11 -9.44 -19.37 9.56
C ARG A 11 -9.63 -20.16 8.26
N SER A 12 -9.26 -19.58 7.11
CA SER A 12 -9.43 -20.21 5.80
C SER A 12 -8.35 -21.27 5.52
N PHE A 13 -8.41 -21.88 4.33
CA PHE A 13 -7.36 -22.77 3.84
C PHE A 13 -5.97 -22.10 3.74
N LEU A 14 -5.90 -20.76 3.81
CA LEU A 14 -4.64 -20.01 3.81
C LEU A 14 -3.98 -19.88 5.19
N ALA A 15 -4.68 -20.23 6.28
CA ALA A 15 -4.18 -20.08 7.65
C ALA A 15 -2.72 -20.56 7.86
N PRO A 16 -2.27 -21.72 7.32
CA PRO A 16 -0.89 -22.17 7.52
C PRO A 16 0.18 -21.23 6.94
N LEU A 17 -0.15 -20.48 5.89
CA LEU A 17 0.76 -19.49 5.29
C LEU A 17 0.70 -18.15 6.03
N LEU A 18 -0.46 -17.79 6.58
CA LEU A 18 -0.68 -16.50 7.25
C LEU A 18 0.06 -16.37 8.59
N VAL A 19 0.34 -17.51 9.25
CA VAL A 19 1.09 -17.58 10.51
C VAL A 19 2.59 -17.28 10.31
N ASN A 20 3.12 -17.46 9.09
CA ASN A 20 4.51 -17.18 8.80
C ASN A 20 4.72 -15.69 8.48
N GLU A 21 5.38 -14.97 9.38
CA GLU A 21 5.66 -13.53 9.24
C GLU A 21 6.58 -13.17 8.06
N GLU A 22 7.31 -14.14 7.52
CA GLU A 22 8.19 -13.94 6.36
C GLU A 22 7.42 -13.90 5.03
N VAL A 23 6.15 -14.35 5.02
CA VAL A 23 5.32 -14.39 3.80
C VAL A 23 4.75 -13.00 3.52
N THR A 24 5.00 -12.50 2.31
CA THR A 24 4.54 -11.17 1.87
C THR A 24 3.36 -11.24 0.90
N ASP A 25 3.31 -12.29 0.09
CA ASP A 25 2.27 -12.45 -0.94
C ASP A 25 1.84 -13.91 -1.03
N ILE A 26 0.55 -14.14 -1.29
CA ILE A 26 -0.04 -15.44 -1.55
C ILE A 26 -0.88 -15.31 -2.82
N SER A 27 -0.77 -16.27 -3.74
CA SER A 27 -1.51 -16.25 -5.00
C SER A 27 -2.07 -17.62 -5.34
N PHE A 28 -3.23 -17.66 -5.95
CA PHE A 28 -3.82 -18.84 -6.56
C PHE A 28 -3.99 -18.59 -8.06
N ASN A 29 -3.34 -19.39 -8.89
CA ASN A 29 -3.32 -19.21 -10.34
C ASN A 29 -4.48 -19.92 -11.07
N GLY A 30 -5.41 -20.51 -10.33
CA GLY A 30 -6.51 -21.32 -10.88
C GLY A 30 -6.39 -22.82 -10.65
N GLY A 31 -5.22 -23.31 -10.24
CA GLY A 31 -5.06 -24.70 -9.78
C GLY A 31 -4.14 -24.87 -8.58
N GLU A 32 -3.17 -23.97 -8.39
CA GLU A 32 -2.12 -24.13 -7.39
C GLU A 32 -1.92 -22.84 -6.60
N ILE A 33 -1.55 -22.99 -5.33
CA ILE A 33 -1.19 -21.87 -4.46
C ILE A 33 0.33 -21.67 -4.50
N PHE A 34 0.74 -20.43 -4.70
CA PHE A 34 2.11 -19.96 -4.55
C PHE A 34 2.16 -18.90 -3.45
N PHE A 35 3.30 -18.77 -2.79
CA PHE A 35 3.58 -17.69 -1.87
C PHE A 35 4.94 -17.07 -2.17
N VAL A 36 5.16 -15.85 -1.70
CA VAL A 36 6.45 -15.16 -1.75
C VAL A 36 6.90 -14.89 -0.32
N SER A 37 8.17 -15.15 -0.04
CA SER A 37 8.84 -14.81 1.20
C SER A 37 10.08 -13.99 0.95
N ASN A 38 10.39 -13.07 1.85
CA ASN A 38 11.61 -12.26 1.80
C ASN A 38 12.91 -13.10 1.77
N LYS A 39 12.92 -14.30 2.35
CA LYS A 39 14.12 -15.13 2.48
C LYS A 39 14.36 -16.08 1.30
N ILE A 40 13.27 -16.63 0.74
CA ILE A 40 13.36 -17.74 -0.23
C ILE A 40 12.64 -17.44 -1.55
N GLY A 41 12.13 -16.22 -1.72
CA GLY A 41 11.41 -15.79 -2.91
C GLY A 41 10.11 -16.57 -3.12
N ARG A 42 9.73 -16.75 -4.38
CA ARG A 42 8.47 -17.40 -4.77
C ARG A 42 8.58 -18.92 -4.66
N GLN A 43 7.63 -19.52 -3.94
CA GLN A 43 7.57 -20.96 -3.71
C GLN A 43 6.15 -21.49 -3.94
N LYS A 44 6.07 -22.76 -4.33
CA LYS A 44 4.79 -23.48 -4.43
C LYS A 44 4.39 -23.99 -3.05
N SER A 45 3.14 -23.77 -2.66
CA SER A 45 2.59 -24.29 -1.41
C SER A 45 2.17 -25.76 -1.54
N SER A 46 2.19 -26.49 -0.44
CA SER A 46 1.61 -27.84 -0.33
C SER A 46 0.07 -27.81 -0.21
N ILE A 47 -0.53 -26.65 0.06
CA ILE A 47 -1.98 -26.49 0.19
C ILE A 47 -2.66 -26.81 -1.15
N ARG A 48 -3.64 -27.71 -1.10
CA ARG A 48 -4.51 -28.06 -2.24
C ARG A 48 -5.91 -27.54 -1.97
N VAL A 49 -6.47 -26.82 -2.93
CA VAL A 49 -7.81 -26.22 -2.85
C VAL A 49 -8.47 -26.31 -4.23
N SER A 50 -9.79 -26.55 -4.27
CA SER A 50 -10.53 -26.62 -5.53
C SER A 50 -10.92 -25.21 -6.02
N ALA A 51 -11.19 -25.09 -7.31
CA ALA A 51 -11.68 -23.85 -7.92
C ALA A 51 -13.02 -23.41 -7.32
N GLU A 52 -13.89 -24.35 -6.95
CA GLU A 52 -15.18 -24.09 -6.30
C GLU A 52 -14.97 -23.49 -4.91
N THR A 53 -14.03 -24.06 -4.12
CA THR A 53 -13.69 -23.52 -2.80
C THR A 53 -13.12 -22.10 -2.92
N VAL A 54 -12.24 -21.83 -3.88
CA VAL A 54 -11.70 -20.48 -4.12
C VAL A 54 -12.81 -19.51 -4.54
N THR A 55 -13.74 -19.94 -5.39
CA THR A 55 -14.89 -19.12 -5.80
C THR A 55 -15.76 -18.74 -4.60
N SER A 56 -16.07 -19.71 -3.72
CA SER A 56 -16.83 -19.47 -2.50
C SER A 56 -16.08 -18.56 -1.52
N PHE A 57 -14.76 -18.75 -1.39
CA PHE A 57 -13.90 -17.90 -0.58
C PHE A 57 -13.92 -16.44 -1.06
N LEU A 58 -13.74 -16.19 -2.36
CA LEU A 58 -13.78 -14.83 -2.92
C LEU A 58 -15.15 -14.15 -2.72
N ARG A 59 -16.25 -14.90 -2.89
CA ARG A 59 -17.60 -14.39 -2.62
C ARG A 59 -17.81 -14.04 -1.15
N GLN A 60 -17.33 -14.88 -0.24
CA GLN A 60 -17.46 -14.63 1.19
C GLN A 60 -16.66 -13.40 1.63
N ILE A 61 -15.43 -13.22 1.14
CA ILE A 61 -14.65 -12.00 1.39
C ILE A 61 -15.37 -10.78 0.82
N ALA A 62 -15.87 -10.85 -0.42
CA ALA A 62 -16.62 -9.75 -1.03
C ALA A 62 -17.80 -9.32 -0.15
N ASN A 63 -18.61 -10.28 0.32
CA ASN A 63 -19.75 -10.00 1.20
C ASN A 63 -19.32 -9.37 2.54
N LEU A 64 -18.23 -9.84 3.15
CA LEU A 64 -17.74 -9.31 4.44
C LEU A 64 -17.09 -7.91 4.32
N THR A 65 -16.82 -7.46 3.10
CA THR A 65 -16.22 -6.16 2.77
C THR A 65 -17.19 -5.25 2.01
N ASP A 66 -18.48 -5.59 1.99
CA ASP A 66 -19.55 -4.84 1.30
C ASP A 66 -19.30 -4.63 -0.21
N LYS A 67 -18.64 -5.61 -0.83
CA LYS A 67 -18.39 -5.68 -2.28
C LYS A 67 -19.07 -6.89 -2.89
N SER A 68 -18.98 -7.02 -4.22
CA SER A 68 -19.52 -8.16 -4.95
C SER A 68 -18.51 -8.70 -5.96
N ILE A 69 -18.53 -10.02 -6.16
CA ILE A 69 -17.83 -10.69 -7.26
C ILE A 69 -18.75 -11.69 -7.94
N ASN A 70 -19.10 -11.43 -9.20
CA ASN A 70 -20.08 -12.20 -9.96
C ASN A 70 -19.79 -12.09 -11.48
N LEU A 71 -20.72 -12.53 -12.33
CA LEU A 71 -20.53 -12.49 -13.78
C LEU A 71 -20.51 -11.06 -14.33
N ALA A 72 -21.27 -10.13 -13.75
CA ALA A 72 -21.33 -8.72 -14.15
C ALA A 72 -20.16 -7.91 -13.59
N ASN A 73 -19.73 -8.22 -12.36
CA ASN A 73 -18.57 -7.63 -11.69
C ASN A 73 -17.53 -8.73 -11.42
N PRO A 74 -16.72 -9.11 -12.43
CA PRO A 74 -15.85 -10.29 -12.34
C PRO A 74 -14.56 -10.07 -11.56
N ILE A 75 -14.30 -8.84 -11.09
CA ILE A 75 -13.09 -8.46 -10.37
C ILE A 75 -13.48 -7.99 -8.96
N LEU A 76 -12.75 -8.47 -7.97
CA LEU A 76 -12.76 -8.00 -6.59
C LEU A 76 -11.42 -7.33 -6.31
N ASP A 77 -11.42 -6.10 -5.82
CA ASP A 77 -10.24 -5.46 -5.22
C ASP A 77 -10.65 -4.86 -3.89
N VAL A 78 -10.09 -5.40 -2.81
CA VAL A 78 -10.46 -5.04 -1.43
C VAL A 78 -9.24 -5.04 -0.53
N SER A 79 -9.28 -4.14 0.45
CA SER A 79 -8.31 -4.04 1.53
C SER A 79 -9.04 -4.15 2.87
N PHE A 80 -8.51 -4.95 3.79
CA PHE A 80 -9.09 -5.13 5.13
C PHE A 80 -8.02 -5.64 6.10
N GLY A 81 -7.90 -5.00 7.26
CA GLY A 81 -6.82 -5.29 8.21
C GLY A 81 -5.46 -5.08 7.52
N ARG A 82 -4.60 -6.10 7.52
CA ARG A 82 -3.30 -6.06 6.82
C ARG A 82 -3.32 -6.66 5.40
N TYR A 83 -4.49 -6.95 4.87
CA TYR A 83 -4.65 -7.78 3.69
C TYR A 83 -5.19 -6.97 2.52
N ARG A 84 -4.53 -7.05 1.38
CA ARG A 84 -5.07 -6.56 0.10
C ARG A 84 -5.30 -7.74 -0.83
N LEU A 85 -6.56 -8.00 -1.15
CA LEU A 85 -6.98 -9.12 -1.98
C LEU A 85 -7.51 -8.61 -3.32
N ASN A 86 -6.84 -9.02 -4.40
CA ASN A 86 -7.37 -8.96 -5.74
C ASN A 86 -7.87 -10.36 -6.15
N GLY A 87 -9.13 -10.47 -6.55
CA GLY A 87 -9.77 -11.71 -6.96
C GLY A 87 -10.39 -11.60 -8.35
N VAL A 88 -10.29 -12.67 -9.12
CA VAL A 88 -10.81 -12.77 -10.49
C VAL A 88 -11.77 -13.95 -10.59
N ASN A 89 -12.97 -13.69 -11.11
CA ASN A 89 -14.00 -14.70 -11.33
C ASN A 89 -13.64 -15.64 -12.49
N SER A 90 -14.10 -16.90 -12.43
CA SER A 90 -13.90 -17.90 -13.49
C SER A 90 -14.55 -17.55 -14.83
N SER A 91 -15.46 -16.57 -14.88
CA SER A 91 -16.00 -16.03 -16.14
C SER A 91 -14.89 -15.51 -17.06
N ILE A 92 -13.92 -14.80 -16.49
CA ILE A 92 -12.79 -14.19 -17.23
C ILE A 92 -11.45 -14.88 -16.94
N GLY A 93 -11.32 -15.61 -15.83
CA GLY A 93 -10.11 -16.35 -15.49
C GLY A 93 -9.99 -17.68 -16.23
N ARG A 94 -8.74 -18.12 -16.45
CA ARG A 94 -8.39 -19.38 -17.13
C ARG A 94 -7.24 -20.05 -16.42
N PHE A 95 -7.26 -21.39 -16.40
CA PHE A 95 -6.12 -22.21 -16.00
C PHE A 95 -6.06 -23.45 -16.89
N LYS A 96 -4.94 -23.62 -17.60
CA LYS A 96 -4.83 -24.56 -18.72
C LYS A 96 -5.97 -24.29 -19.73
N GLU A 97 -6.73 -25.31 -20.11
CA GLU A 97 -7.83 -25.22 -21.08
C GLU A 97 -9.19 -24.88 -20.44
N GLY A 98 -9.25 -24.73 -19.11
CA GLY A 98 -10.50 -24.56 -18.35
C GLY A 98 -10.71 -23.15 -17.80
N LYS A 99 -11.98 -22.84 -17.48
CA LYS A 99 -12.35 -21.67 -16.67
C LYS A 99 -11.93 -21.88 -15.23
N ALA A 100 -11.29 -20.90 -14.61
CA ALA A 100 -10.84 -20.98 -13.22
C ALA A 100 -10.81 -19.60 -12.56
N PRO A 101 -11.15 -19.48 -11.27
CA PRO A 101 -10.92 -18.25 -10.54
C PRO A 101 -9.43 -18.09 -10.23
N SER A 102 -8.99 -16.89 -9.94
CA SER A 102 -7.63 -16.64 -9.43
C SER A 102 -7.65 -15.54 -8.38
N PHE A 103 -6.61 -15.47 -7.56
CA PHE A 103 -6.44 -14.34 -6.66
C PHE A 103 -4.97 -14.06 -6.37
N SER A 104 -4.71 -12.83 -5.96
CA SER A 104 -3.47 -12.37 -5.35
C SER A 104 -3.80 -11.67 -4.04
N LEU A 105 -3.15 -12.08 -2.97
CA LEU A 105 -3.28 -11.57 -1.62
C LEU A 105 -1.93 -11.02 -1.18
N ARG A 106 -1.85 -9.71 -0.94
CA ARG A 106 -0.69 -9.06 -0.32
C ARG A 106 -0.90 -8.91 1.18
N LEU A 107 0.15 -9.17 1.94
CA LEU A 107 0.19 -9.03 3.39
C LEU A 107 1.07 -7.83 3.75
N ALA A 108 0.44 -6.74 4.18
CA ALA A 108 1.13 -5.58 4.72
C ALA A 108 1.81 -5.93 6.05
N SER A 109 3.02 -5.43 6.27
CA SER A 109 3.66 -5.53 7.57
C SER A 109 3.20 -4.41 8.48
N LYS A 110 2.75 -4.77 9.69
CA LYS A 110 2.41 -3.83 10.78
C LYS A 110 3.66 -3.26 11.46
N VAL A 111 4.84 -3.83 11.19
CA VAL A 111 6.10 -3.43 11.81
C VAL A 111 6.97 -2.82 10.74
N CYS A 112 7.63 -1.71 11.06
CA CYS A 112 8.67 -1.16 10.21
C CYS A 112 9.91 -2.08 10.28
N LYS A 113 10.22 -2.76 9.19
CA LYS A 113 11.34 -3.72 9.15
C LYS A 113 12.70 -3.03 9.18
N ILE A 114 12.78 -1.79 8.70
CA ILE A 114 14.03 -1.03 8.58
C ILE A 114 14.59 -0.57 9.92
N GLU A 115 13.78 -0.40 10.97
CA GLU A 115 14.29 0.07 12.27
C GLU A 115 15.50 -0.75 12.75
N LYS A 116 15.48 -2.06 12.50
CA LYS A 116 16.54 -3.02 12.89
C LYS A 116 17.49 -3.41 11.74
N ASP A 117 17.25 -2.93 10.53
CA ASP A 117 18.03 -3.28 9.34
C ASP A 117 19.04 -2.17 8.99
N MET A 118 20.26 -2.32 9.51
CA MET A 118 21.38 -1.41 9.22
C MET A 118 21.99 -1.64 7.83
N GLN A 119 21.65 -2.73 7.14
CA GLN A 119 22.13 -2.98 5.77
C GLN A 119 21.27 -2.24 4.74
N PHE A 120 19.97 -2.09 5.02
CA PHE A 120 19.07 -1.31 4.16
C PHE A 120 19.37 0.19 4.22
N LEU A 121 19.61 0.72 5.43
CA LEU A 121 19.92 2.13 5.67
C LEU A 121 20.93 2.22 6.82
N ASP A 122 22.16 2.59 6.47
CA ASP A 122 23.28 2.76 7.39
C ASP A 122 23.13 3.99 8.30
N GLU A 123 24.07 4.18 9.23
CA GLU A 123 24.01 5.28 10.21
C GLU A 123 24.04 6.65 9.54
N ASP A 124 24.93 6.84 8.56
CA ASP A 124 25.07 8.10 7.83
C ASP A 124 23.78 8.44 7.07
N GLY A 125 23.18 7.47 6.37
CA GLY A 125 21.91 7.64 5.69
C GLY A 125 20.75 7.96 6.64
N ARG A 126 20.70 7.29 7.81
CA ARG A 126 19.72 7.60 8.86
C ARG A 126 19.87 9.03 9.36
N ASP A 127 21.10 9.48 9.60
CA ASP A 127 21.37 10.81 10.16
C ASP A 127 21.08 11.93 9.16
N ILE A 128 21.39 11.71 7.87
CA ILE A 128 20.99 12.63 6.79
C ILE A 128 19.47 12.78 6.76
N LEU A 129 18.73 11.67 6.78
CA LEU A 129 17.26 11.70 6.72
C LEU A 129 16.64 12.33 7.98
N LYS A 130 17.13 12.00 9.18
CA LYS A 130 16.68 12.66 10.42
C LYS A 130 16.96 14.16 10.41
N THR A 131 18.11 14.56 9.88
CA THR A 131 18.44 15.99 9.71
C THR A 131 17.49 16.67 8.72
N ALA A 132 17.10 15.98 7.64
CA ALA A 132 16.09 16.48 6.70
C ALA A 132 14.72 16.66 7.38
N LEU A 133 14.28 15.71 8.21
CA LEU A 133 13.02 15.77 8.95
C LEU A 133 13.00 16.94 9.95
N THR A 134 14.04 17.08 10.77
CA THR A 134 14.17 18.20 11.74
C THR A 134 14.22 19.57 11.06
N ARG A 135 14.66 19.63 9.80
CA ARG A 135 14.69 20.84 8.96
C ARG A 135 13.47 20.98 8.05
N HIS A 136 12.41 20.20 8.28
CA HIS A 136 11.15 20.30 7.54
C HIS A 136 11.33 20.21 6.02
N ARG A 137 12.22 19.33 5.54
CA ARG A 137 12.51 19.15 4.11
C ARG A 137 11.61 18.10 3.50
N SER A 138 10.92 18.41 2.41
CA SER A 138 10.19 17.39 1.63
C SER A 138 11.11 16.26 1.14
N ILE A 139 10.61 15.03 1.19
CA ILE A 139 11.33 13.80 0.81
C ILE A 139 10.46 13.03 -0.20
N VAL A 140 11.05 12.71 -1.34
CA VAL A 140 10.44 11.83 -2.33
C VAL A 140 11.27 10.56 -2.42
N ILE A 141 10.64 9.41 -2.23
CA ILE A 141 11.29 8.09 -2.27
C ILE A 141 10.96 7.42 -3.62
N GLY A 142 11.97 7.22 -4.46
CA GLY A 142 11.84 6.56 -5.75
C GLY A 142 12.29 5.10 -5.73
N GLY A 143 11.77 4.29 -6.66
CA GLY A 143 12.20 2.89 -6.82
C GLY A 143 11.13 1.98 -7.44
N GLN A 144 11.54 0.78 -7.83
CA GLN A 144 10.66 -0.23 -8.42
C GLN A 144 9.74 -0.90 -7.37
N THR A 145 8.82 -1.75 -7.81
CA THR A 145 7.96 -2.53 -6.90
C THR A 145 8.82 -3.47 -6.06
N GLY A 146 8.57 -3.55 -4.75
CA GLY A 146 9.27 -4.47 -3.86
C GLY A 146 10.66 -4.01 -3.37
N THR A 147 11.11 -2.81 -3.71
CA THR A 147 12.43 -2.29 -3.29
C THR A 147 12.46 -1.66 -1.89
N GLY A 148 11.38 -1.75 -1.12
CA GLY A 148 11.33 -1.23 0.26
C GLY A 148 10.92 0.25 0.41
N LYS A 149 10.37 0.90 -0.63
CA LYS A 149 9.93 2.31 -0.56
C LYS A 149 8.99 2.60 0.61
N THR A 150 7.92 1.80 0.72
CA THR A 150 6.92 1.95 1.78
C THR A 150 7.53 1.68 3.15
N GLU A 151 8.46 0.72 3.26
CA GLU A 151 9.17 0.47 4.52
C GLU A 151 10.02 1.69 4.93
N LEU A 152 10.73 2.33 4.00
CA LEU A 152 11.50 3.55 4.29
C LEU A 152 10.57 4.69 4.70
N GLN A 153 9.40 4.78 4.07
CA GLN A 153 8.37 5.75 4.43
C GLN A 153 7.82 5.51 5.85
N LYS A 154 7.57 4.24 6.24
CA LYS A 154 7.20 3.88 7.62
C LYS A 154 8.30 4.30 8.61
N TRP A 155 9.56 4.08 8.26
CA TRP A 155 10.69 4.48 9.11
C TRP A 155 10.77 6.00 9.28
N LEU A 156 10.56 6.78 8.20
CA LEU A 156 10.52 8.23 8.27
C LEU A 156 9.37 8.71 9.17
N LEU A 157 8.17 8.14 9.02
CA LEU A 157 7.01 8.43 9.86
C LEU A 157 7.29 8.16 11.35
N LEU A 158 7.94 7.05 11.66
CA LEU A 158 8.38 6.72 13.02
C LEU A 158 9.50 7.64 13.52
N SER A 159 10.32 8.17 12.62
CA SER A 159 11.49 9.02 12.92
C SER A 159 11.18 10.52 12.98
N LEU A 160 9.93 10.93 12.76
CA LEU A 160 9.53 12.33 12.87
C LEU A 160 9.78 12.88 14.28
N PRO A 161 10.11 14.19 14.41
CA PRO A 161 10.29 14.84 15.70
C PRO A 161 9.06 14.71 16.60
N MET A 162 9.26 14.82 17.92
CA MET A 162 8.14 14.78 18.87
C MET A 162 7.16 15.93 18.62
N ASN A 163 5.87 15.66 18.82
CA ASN A 163 4.74 16.59 18.66
C ASN A 163 4.54 17.12 17.24
N THR A 164 5.21 16.57 16.22
CA THR A 164 4.95 16.92 14.83
C THR A 164 3.52 16.54 14.46
N ARG A 165 2.76 17.46 13.86
CA ARG A 165 1.43 17.19 13.33
C ARG A 165 1.50 16.66 11.91
N VAL A 166 0.98 15.46 11.70
CA VAL A 166 1.10 14.72 10.44
C VAL A 166 -0.25 14.27 9.95
N ILE A 167 -0.54 14.56 8.68
CA ILE A 167 -1.68 13.98 7.98
C ILE A 167 -1.16 12.95 6.99
N VAL A 168 -1.52 11.69 7.22
CA VAL A 168 -1.20 10.57 6.35
C VAL A 168 -2.37 10.33 5.40
N LEU A 169 -2.11 10.41 4.10
CA LEU A 169 -3.04 10.14 3.02
C LEU A 169 -2.67 8.77 2.42
N ASP A 170 -3.41 7.74 2.81
CA ASP A 170 -3.05 6.35 2.52
C ASP A 170 -3.93 5.74 1.42
N ASN A 171 -3.37 5.63 0.22
CA ASN A 171 -3.98 4.95 -0.93
C ASN A 171 -3.48 3.50 -1.12
N VAL A 172 -2.55 3.04 -0.28
CA VAL A 172 -2.01 1.67 -0.33
C VAL A 172 -2.49 0.81 0.84
N GLU A 173 -3.06 1.45 1.88
CA GLU A 173 -3.61 0.84 3.10
C GLU A 173 -2.54 0.01 3.83
N GLU A 174 -1.37 0.63 4.00
CA GLU A 174 -0.25 0.05 4.75
C GLU A 174 0.29 0.95 5.87
N LEU A 175 0.06 2.26 5.79
CA LEU A 175 0.55 3.25 6.76
C LEU A 175 -0.46 3.50 7.87
N ASP A 176 -1.74 3.25 7.63
CA ASP A 176 -2.79 3.25 8.67
C ASP A 176 -2.52 2.22 9.78
N LEU A 177 -1.75 1.17 9.48
CA LEU A 177 -1.28 0.16 10.43
C LEU A 177 -0.14 0.62 11.33
N ILE A 178 0.47 1.77 11.05
CA ILE A 178 1.60 2.30 11.82
C ILE A 178 1.08 3.30 12.84
N HIS A 179 1.49 3.11 14.09
CA HIS A 179 1.20 4.01 15.19
C HIS A 179 2.50 4.60 15.72
N ASN A 180 2.52 5.92 15.90
CA ASN A 180 3.63 6.64 16.52
C ASN A 180 3.06 7.56 17.60
N GLU A 181 3.17 7.13 18.85
CA GLU A 181 2.62 7.86 20.01
C GLU A 181 3.35 9.19 20.29
N ARG A 182 4.48 9.45 19.61
CA ARG A 182 5.29 10.66 19.80
C ARG A 182 4.82 11.84 18.95
N ILE A 183 3.90 11.62 18.00
CA ILE A 183 3.44 12.63 17.04
C ILE A 183 1.92 12.77 17.05
N ASP A 184 1.42 13.90 16.60
CA ASP A 184 -0.03 14.13 16.37
C ASP A 184 -0.37 13.64 14.96
N MET A 185 -0.64 12.34 14.83
CA MET A 185 -0.89 11.67 13.56
C MET A 185 -2.38 11.43 13.32
N THR A 186 -2.86 11.82 12.13
CA THR A 186 -4.18 11.43 11.61
C THR A 186 -4.02 10.77 10.24
N THR A 187 -4.69 9.63 10.03
CA THR A 187 -4.66 8.91 8.74
C THR A 187 -6.01 8.98 8.04
N TRP A 188 -6.01 9.33 6.75
CA TRP A 188 -7.17 9.33 5.87
C TRP A 188 -6.94 8.34 4.73
N LEU A 189 -7.90 7.43 4.54
CA LEU A 189 -7.84 6.43 3.48
C LEU A 189 -8.31 7.04 2.15
N SER A 190 -7.52 6.85 1.11
CA SER A 190 -7.88 7.21 -0.27
C SER A 190 -8.33 5.97 -1.05
N GLY A 191 -9.07 6.19 -2.14
CA GLY A 191 -9.48 5.13 -3.06
C GLY A 191 -10.68 5.51 -3.91
N ASP A 192 -11.04 4.62 -4.82
CA ASP A 192 -12.16 4.81 -5.75
C ASP A 192 -13.41 4.08 -5.22
N GLY A 193 -14.49 4.83 -4.96
CA GLY A 193 -15.78 4.26 -4.58
C GLY A 193 -16.53 5.04 -3.49
N ALA A 194 -17.70 4.53 -3.10
CA ALA A 194 -18.59 5.19 -2.15
C ALA A 194 -17.88 5.48 -0.81
N GLY A 195 -17.71 6.76 -0.49
CA GLY A 195 -17.13 7.24 0.77
C GLY A 195 -15.61 7.44 0.78
N ARG A 196 -14.88 7.08 -0.28
CA ARG A 196 -13.45 7.40 -0.43
C ARG A 196 -13.26 8.51 -1.45
N LEU A 197 -12.22 9.33 -1.23
CA LEU A 197 -11.88 10.45 -2.11
C LEU A 197 -10.48 10.24 -2.71
N PRO A 198 -10.26 10.73 -3.95
CA PRO A 198 -8.94 10.66 -4.58
C PRO A 198 -7.94 11.56 -3.85
N LEU A 199 -6.65 11.24 -3.99
CA LEU A 199 -5.56 11.90 -3.26
C LEU A 199 -5.52 13.41 -3.46
N ASN A 200 -5.74 13.92 -4.67
CA ASN A 200 -5.78 15.36 -4.97
C ASN A 200 -6.83 16.13 -4.14
N VAL A 201 -7.99 15.53 -3.89
CA VAL A 201 -9.03 16.11 -3.02
C VAL A 201 -8.59 16.07 -1.56
N LEU A 202 -8.03 14.95 -1.12
CA LEU A 202 -7.56 14.78 0.25
C LEU A 202 -6.38 15.72 0.58
N ILE A 203 -5.43 15.91 -0.34
CA ILE A 203 -4.30 16.84 -0.18
C ILE A 203 -4.84 18.25 0.07
N ARG A 204 -5.73 18.75 -0.80
CA ARG A 204 -6.32 20.10 -0.64
C ARG A 204 -7.09 20.26 0.67
N ASN A 205 -7.78 19.22 1.11
CA ASN A 205 -8.46 19.22 2.40
C ASN A 205 -7.45 19.23 3.57
N ALA A 206 -6.38 18.46 3.48
CA ALA A 206 -5.35 18.31 4.52
C ALA A 206 -4.70 19.65 4.88
N LEU A 207 -4.50 20.55 3.92
CA LEU A 207 -3.93 21.87 4.19
C LEU A 207 -4.76 22.72 5.17
N ARG A 208 -6.07 22.46 5.27
CA ARG A 208 -6.97 23.17 6.21
C ARG A 208 -6.88 22.63 7.63
N HIS A 209 -6.16 21.53 7.83
CA HIS A 209 -5.94 20.90 9.12
C HIS A 209 -4.60 21.30 9.73
N ASN A 210 -3.91 22.30 9.16
CA ASN A 210 -2.64 22.85 9.65
C ASN A 210 -1.58 21.77 9.97
N PRO A 211 -1.24 20.87 9.03
CA PRO A 211 -0.21 19.87 9.26
C PRO A 211 1.18 20.50 9.22
N ASP A 212 2.08 20.07 10.10
CA ASP A 212 3.53 20.33 9.96
C ASP A 212 4.12 19.49 8.81
N TYR A 213 3.48 18.35 8.52
CA TYR A 213 3.92 17.42 7.49
C TYR A 213 2.73 16.74 6.80
N LEU A 214 2.76 16.69 5.47
CA LEU A 214 1.86 15.87 4.67
C LEU A 214 2.59 14.61 4.22
N LEU A 215 1.99 13.44 4.47
CA LEU A 215 2.53 12.18 4.01
C LEU A 215 1.55 11.53 3.04
N VAL A 216 1.92 11.42 1.77
CA VAL A 216 1.13 10.74 0.75
C VAL A 216 1.76 9.38 0.49
N ALA A 217 1.04 8.29 0.76
CA ALA A 217 1.65 6.96 0.74
C ALA A 217 2.30 6.64 -0.62
N GLU A 218 1.58 6.81 -1.72
CA GLU A 218 2.15 6.66 -3.06
C GLU A 218 1.50 7.59 -4.09
N ALA A 219 2.31 8.44 -4.71
CA ALA A 219 1.87 9.27 -5.82
C ALA A 219 2.13 8.58 -7.18
N ARG A 220 1.11 8.53 -8.02
CA ARG A 220 1.03 7.85 -9.31
C ARG A 220 0.53 8.75 -10.45
N GLY A 221 -0.06 9.91 -10.17
CA GLY A 221 -0.72 10.72 -11.18
C GLY A 221 -0.95 12.18 -10.81
N GLU A 222 -2.12 12.69 -11.18
CA GLU A 222 -2.48 14.11 -11.13
C GLU A 222 -2.34 14.76 -9.75
N GLU A 223 -2.47 13.99 -8.68
CA GLU A 223 -2.30 14.45 -7.30
C GLU A 223 -0.90 15.01 -7.01
N MET A 224 0.09 14.68 -7.83
CA MET A 224 1.44 15.20 -7.70
C MET A 224 1.49 16.73 -7.82
N LEU A 225 0.61 17.34 -8.62
CA LEU A 225 0.57 18.81 -8.72
C LEU A 225 0.18 19.44 -7.39
N ASP A 226 -0.89 18.93 -6.75
CA ASP A 226 -1.33 19.40 -5.44
C ASP A 226 -0.26 19.14 -4.36
N ALA A 227 0.41 17.97 -4.42
CA ALA A 227 1.46 17.59 -3.47
C ALA A 227 2.71 18.49 -3.59
N LEU A 228 3.13 18.83 -4.81
CA LEU A 228 4.23 19.78 -5.02
C LEU A 228 3.82 21.20 -4.60
N SER A 229 2.57 21.59 -4.86
CA SER A 229 2.03 22.90 -4.44
C SER A 229 1.94 23.02 -2.91
N SER A 230 1.59 21.94 -2.20
CA SER A 230 1.62 21.94 -0.73
C SER A 230 3.03 22.14 -0.21
N ALA A 231 4.01 21.43 -0.78
CA ALA A 231 5.42 21.58 -0.43
C ALA A 231 5.92 23.01 -0.64
N GLY A 232 5.55 23.63 -1.77
CA GLY A 232 5.91 25.02 -2.09
C GLY A 232 5.25 26.07 -1.20
N SER A 233 4.10 25.75 -0.59
CA SER A 233 3.34 26.65 0.31
C SER A 233 3.64 26.44 1.79
N GLY A 234 4.75 25.75 2.11
CA GLY A 234 5.20 25.58 3.49
C GLY A 234 4.67 24.34 4.21
N HIS A 235 4.11 23.37 3.48
CA HIS A 235 3.68 22.07 4.02
C HIS A 235 4.55 20.95 3.43
N PRO A 236 5.68 20.61 4.07
CA PRO A 236 6.59 19.57 3.63
C PRO A 236 5.88 18.25 3.31
N LEU A 237 6.37 17.57 2.27
CA LEU A 237 5.78 16.34 1.74
C LEU A 237 6.71 15.15 1.93
N ILE A 238 6.19 14.01 2.40
CA ILE A 238 6.86 12.70 2.28
C ILE A 238 6.00 11.87 1.35
N THR A 239 6.57 11.38 0.25
CA THR A 239 5.83 10.48 -0.65
C THR A 239 6.72 9.46 -1.31
N THR A 240 6.10 8.39 -1.82
CA THR A 240 6.77 7.42 -2.69
C THR A 240 6.31 7.58 -4.12
N ILE A 241 7.22 7.32 -5.06
CA ILE A 241 6.92 7.25 -6.49
C ILE A 241 7.58 6.01 -7.08
N HIS A 242 6.98 5.44 -8.11
CA HIS A 242 7.71 4.50 -8.96
C HIS A 242 8.74 5.26 -9.81
N ALA A 243 9.98 4.77 -9.84
CA ALA A 243 11.04 5.31 -10.66
C ALA A 243 12.07 4.20 -10.90
N ASP A 244 12.64 4.16 -12.10
CA ASP A 244 13.65 3.15 -12.47
C ASP A 244 15.06 3.58 -12.04
N SER A 245 15.27 4.89 -11.86
CA SER A 245 16.53 5.47 -11.39
C SER A 245 16.31 6.84 -10.77
N LEU A 246 17.33 7.34 -10.05
CA LEU A 246 17.31 8.69 -9.47
C LEU A 246 17.13 9.76 -10.54
N GLU A 247 17.80 9.61 -11.68
CA GLU A 247 17.75 10.55 -12.83
C GLU A 247 16.35 10.62 -13.45
N SER A 248 15.58 9.52 -13.39
CA SER A 248 14.22 9.47 -13.92
C SER A 248 13.19 10.15 -13.00
N MET A 249 13.50 10.36 -11.72
CA MET A 249 12.53 10.85 -10.73
C MET A 249 12.00 12.24 -11.06
N PRO A 250 12.84 13.26 -11.40
CA PRO A 250 12.32 14.59 -11.74
C PRO A 250 11.38 14.56 -12.94
N HIS A 251 11.71 13.78 -13.98
CA HIS A 251 10.84 13.60 -15.14
C HIS A 251 9.51 12.93 -14.78
N ARG A 252 9.53 11.93 -13.88
CA ARG A 252 8.31 11.27 -13.40
C ARG A 252 7.42 12.25 -12.64
N LEU A 253 8.00 13.06 -11.75
CA LEU A 253 7.28 14.09 -10.99
C LEU A 253 6.64 15.12 -11.93
N ALA A 254 7.41 15.65 -12.88
CA ALA A 254 6.91 16.61 -13.85
C ALA A 254 5.78 16.03 -14.70
N ARG A 255 5.93 14.79 -15.20
CA ARG A 255 4.90 14.11 -15.98
C ARG A 255 3.61 13.92 -15.19
N MET A 256 3.70 13.50 -13.92
CA MET A 256 2.53 13.33 -13.05
C MET A 256 1.83 14.68 -12.79
N ALA A 257 2.59 15.75 -12.55
CA ALA A 257 2.02 17.10 -12.41
C ALA A 257 1.32 17.59 -13.69
N LEU A 258 1.89 17.30 -14.87
CA LEU A 258 1.30 17.64 -16.17
C LEU A 258 -0.02 16.91 -16.45
N MET A 259 -0.21 15.70 -15.91
CA MET A 259 -1.46 14.95 -16.07
C MET A 259 -2.66 15.66 -15.44
N ALA A 260 -2.44 16.51 -14.44
CA ALA A 260 -3.48 17.35 -13.82
C ALA A 260 -3.96 18.50 -14.73
N GLY A 261 -3.49 18.57 -15.99
CA GLY A 261 -3.84 19.62 -16.94
C GLY A 261 -3.06 20.92 -16.73
N ALA A 262 -1.98 20.89 -15.94
CA ALA A 262 -1.06 22.03 -15.82
C ALA A 262 -0.39 22.28 -17.18
N GLN A 263 -0.66 23.42 -17.80
CA GLN A 263 0.20 23.95 -18.86
C GLN A 263 1.44 24.52 -18.17
N ILE A 264 2.59 23.86 -18.31
CA ILE A 264 3.90 24.43 -17.94
C ILE A 264 4.35 25.38 -19.04
#